data_AF-A0A1W9R364-F1
#
_entry.id   AF-A0A1W9R364-F1
#
_cell.length_a   1.000
_cell.length_b   1.000
_cell.length_c   1.000
_cell.angle_alpha   90.00
_cell.angle_beta   90.00
_cell.angle_gamma   90.00
#
_symmetry.space_group_name_H-M   'P 1'
#
loop_
_entity.id
_entity.type
_entity.pdbx_description
1 polymer ?
#
loop_
_entity_poly.entity_id
_entity_poly.type
_entity_poly.pdbx_seq_one_letter_code
_entity_poly.pdbx_strand_id
1 'polypeptide(L)'
;MKKFLSLVIFLYSLGLFAQDMKVSPNTKITINTGTQLNFNNSGNLLLKDNPTSAPSFLQDGLVNFSGGGQAKVEQYLTKDKWNLVSSPANNSTIGAYNWMYLYSYNEPDNSWTSLSQPTTLLLNAGQGYFVWPYTSDPNGSNPPSPDLAILTGNLNYQDINLTLSNTASSSNSGWNLVGNPFPCALNWNGDASWNLNNVGAAMYIMDPSSGNYEVWNYNSGGTNPNGGYIAATQGFWVRAADTTGPPASMTIPASQRSHNEAAFYKNSGHLLNNQLLLTLKKEDKADKTIIGFIEDASAGFDGNYDATYLYGSENAHSLYSQILGTKYALNHLPSIEEYPVVPLYFEPRAPGNFTLSADWTESFPDEIPIYLEDVKTGAFLNLREADEYVFIAQLNDEVHRFNIHFTNPLDIENYDALAGVQIYAFDNYINVKLNEDTNGEIRVYNLLGEQIIFTKTKNQNNRIPVSTNNNYLLVKVLTKKGIKTQKIFIK
;
A
#
# COMPACT_ATOMS: atom_id res chain seq x y z
N MET A 1 10.52 -40.66 2.32
CA MET A 1 10.68 -40.15 3.70
C MET A 1 12.16 -39.99 4.02
N LYS A 2 12.77 -38.85 3.66
CA LYS A 2 14.10 -38.47 4.16
C LYS A 2 13.88 -37.41 5.24
N LYS A 3 14.21 -37.75 6.49
CA LYS A 3 14.13 -36.84 7.63
C LYS A 3 15.07 -35.65 7.37
N PHE A 4 14.51 -34.45 7.23
CA PHE A 4 15.28 -33.22 7.29
C PHE A 4 15.76 -33.05 8.74
N LEU A 5 17.07 -33.17 8.94
CA LEU A 5 17.71 -32.78 10.18
C LEU A 5 17.79 -31.24 10.15
N SER A 6 16.89 -30.56 10.84
CA SER A 6 17.07 -29.13 11.13
C SER A 6 18.23 -29.04 12.12
N LEU A 7 19.43 -28.77 11.61
CA LEU A 7 20.63 -28.65 12.42
C LEU A 7 20.69 -27.22 12.96
N VAL A 8 20.11 -27.01 14.13
CA VAL A 8 20.33 -25.79 14.92
C VAL A 8 21.67 -25.95 15.62
N ILE A 9 22.73 -25.36 15.08
CA ILE A 9 24.05 -25.36 15.74
C ILE A 9 24.12 -24.14 16.67
N PHE A 10 23.87 -24.34 17.97
CA PHE A 10 24.24 -23.38 19.00
C PHE A 10 25.73 -23.55 19.31
N LEU A 11 26.58 -22.62 18.84
CA LEU A 11 28.02 -22.66 19.05
C LEU A 11 28.42 -21.71 20.17
N TYR A 12 28.81 -22.27 21.31
CA TYR A 12 29.45 -21.55 22.42
C TYR A 12 30.97 -21.69 22.30
N SER A 13 31.65 -20.55 22.11
CA SER A 13 33.10 -20.33 22.29
C SER A 13 34.02 -21.45 21.78
N LEU A 14 34.28 -21.47 20.46
CA LEU A 14 35.42 -22.14 19.84
C LEU A 14 35.74 -21.45 18.50
N GLY A 15 37.03 -21.31 18.17
CA GLY A 15 37.44 -20.91 16.81
C GLY A 15 37.17 -22.05 15.83
N LEU A 16 36.33 -21.82 14.83
CA LEU A 16 36.02 -22.78 13.77
C LEU A 16 36.87 -22.51 12.54
N PHE A 17 37.37 -23.56 11.91
CA PHE A 17 38.10 -23.49 10.66
C PHE A 17 37.33 -24.23 9.57
N ALA A 18 37.06 -23.57 8.45
CA ALA A 18 36.43 -24.18 7.28
C ALA A 18 37.25 -23.88 6.02
N GLN A 19 37.37 -24.86 5.13
CA GLN A 19 37.94 -24.64 3.79
C GLN A 19 36.89 -24.08 2.83
N ASP A 20 35.64 -24.50 2.92
CA ASP A 20 34.48 -23.84 2.30
C ASP A 20 33.26 -24.20 3.16
N MET A 21 32.29 -23.30 3.26
CA MET A 21 31.00 -23.55 3.92
C MET A 21 29.89 -23.22 2.95
N LYS A 22 28.92 -24.12 2.81
CA LYS A 22 27.70 -23.91 2.03
C LYS A 22 26.50 -23.96 2.98
N VAL A 23 25.75 -22.89 3.03
CA VAL A 23 24.51 -22.77 3.81
C VAL A 23 23.36 -22.95 2.85
N SER A 24 22.63 -24.05 3.00
CA SER A 24 21.50 -24.38 2.13
C SER A 24 20.31 -23.45 2.39
N PRO A 25 19.39 -23.32 1.41
CA PRO A 25 18.11 -22.64 1.63
C PRO A 25 17.40 -23.14 2.89
N ASN A 26 16.65 -22.26 3.56
CA ASN A 26 15.92 -22.56 4.80
C ASN A 26 16.81 -22.98 5.99
N THR A 27 18.12 -22.74 5.92
CA THR A 27 19.06 -22.97 7.04
C THR A 27 19.29 -21.67 7.79
N LYS A 28 19.22 -21.74 9.12
CA LYS A 28 19.45 -20.61 10.04
C LYS A 28 20.78 -20.80 10.75
N ILE A 29 21.69 -19.84 10.59
CA ILE A 29 23.00 -19.84 11.26
C ILE A 29 23.18 -18.52 12.01
N THR A 30 23.50 -18.61 13.31
CA THR A 30 23.92 -17.47 14.11
C THR A 30 25.40 -17.64 14.50
N ILE A 31 26.23 -16.65 14.19
CA ILE A 31 27.58 -16.53 14.75
C ILE A 31 27.46 -15.59 15.95
N ASN A 32 27.41 -16.15 17.16
CA ASN A 32 27.24 -15.35 18.38
C ASN A 32 28.47 -14.49 18.70
N THR A 33 28.25 -13.41 19.47
CA THR A 33 29.33 -12.60 20.07
C THR A 33 30.35 -13.50 20.77
N GLY A 34 31.64 -13.25 20.53
CA GLY A 34 32.74 -14.06 21.07
C GLY A 34 33.05 -15.34 20.29
N THR A 35 32.27 -15.70 19.28
CA THR A 35 32.58 -16.78 18.33
C THR A 35 33.33 -16.24 17.11
N GLN A 36 34.28 -17.03 16.60
CA GLN A 36 35.02 -16.73 15.37
C GLN A 36 34.86 -17.87 14.38
N LEU A 37 34.43 -17.55 13.16
CA LEU A 37 34.41 -18.44 12.01
C LEU A 37 35.51 -18.01 11.03
N ASN A 38 36.53 -18.84 10.88
CA ASN A 38 37.70 -18.54 10.05
C ASN A 38 37.72 -19.42 8.79
N PHE A 39 37.77 -18.77 7.63
CA PHE A 39 37.98 -19.40 6.34
C PHE A 39 39.44 -19.25 5.91
N ASN A 40 40.14 -20.37 5.80
CA ASN A 40 41.57 -20.40 5.48
C ASN A 40 41.80 -20.92 4.05
N ASN A 41 42.97 -20.61 3.48
CA ASN A 41 43.40 -21.09 2.17
C ASN A 41 42.39 -20.79 1.05
N SER A 42 41.97 -19.52 0.95
CA SER A 42 41.01 -19.04 -0.07
C SER A 42 39.58 -19.60 0.08
N GLY A 43 39.22 -20.03 1.28
CA GLY A 43 37.90 -20.60 1.55
C GLY A 43 36.75 -19.61 1.52
N ASN A 44 35.57 -20.06 1.10
CA ASN A 44 34.39 -19.21 0.93
C ASN A 44 33.22 -19.63 1.83
N LEU A 45 32.42 -18.64 2.21
CA LEU A 45 31.07 -18.84 2.75
C LEU A 45 30.08 -18.62 1.60
N LEU A 46 29.35 -19.65 1.21
CA LEU A 46 28.29 -19.55 0.21
C LEU A 46 26.92 -19.68 0.88
N LEU A 47 26.14 -18.62 0.86
CA LEU A 47 24.74 -18.60 1.24
C LEU A 47 23.90 -18.87 -0.01
N LYS A 48 23.23 -20.02 -0.04
CA LYS A 48 22.49 -20.49 -1.21
C LYS A 48 21.01 -20.16 -1.13
N ASP A 49 20.48 -19.59 -2.20
CA ASP A 49 19.09 -19.17 -2.33
C ASP A 49 18.34 -20.00 -3.39
N ASN A 50 17.02 -19.98 -3.35
CA ASN A 50 16.16 -20.64 -4.33
C ASN A 50 14.81 -19.90 -4.46
N PRO A 51 13.96 -20.25 -5.44
CA PRO A 51 12.69 -19.55 -5.68
C PRO A 51 11.69 -19.52 -4.51
N THR A 52 11.90 -20.35 -3.49
CA THR A 52 10.93 -20.59 -2.40
C THR A 52 11.46 -20.22 -1.02
N SER A 53 12.78 -20.08 -0.86
CA SER A 53 13.42 -19.92 0.45
C SER A 53 14.86 -19.45 0.30
N ALA A 54 15.25 -18.47 1.11
CA ALA A 54 16.61 -18.03 1.31
C ALA A 54 17.21 -18.65 2.59
N PRO A 55 18.56 -18.68 2.74
CA PRO A 55 19.19 -18.98 4.02
C PRO A 55 19.10 -17.72 4.92
N SER A 56 19.24 -17.91 6.22
CA SER A 56 19.32 -16.80 7.17
C SER A 56 20.63 -16.88 7.95
N PHE A 57 21.49 -15.89 7.75
CA PHE A 57 22.80 -15.82 8.39
C PHE A 57 22.89 -14.58 9.27
N LEU A 58 22.87 -14.78 10.59
CA LEU A 58 23.02 -13.75 11.61
C LEU A 58 24.45 -13.72 12.12
N GLN A 59 25.10 -12.56 12.07
CA GLN A 59 26.49 -12.40 12.48
C GLN A 59 26.61 -11.37 13.59
N ASP A 60 26.88 -11.82 14.82
CA ASP A 60 27.24 -10.99 15.96
C ASP A 60 28.71 -11.19 16.38
N GLY A 61 29.28 -12.35 16.07
CA GLY A 61 30.70 -12.65 16.18
C GLY A 61 31.48 -12.30 14.91
N LEU A 62 32.71 -12.83 14.83
CA LEU A 62 33.62 -12.54 13.71
C LEU A 62 33.56 -13.62 12.64
N VAL A 63 33.49 -13.20 11.39
CA VAL A 63 33.68 -14.05 10.20
C VAL A 63 34.90 -13.53 9.45
N ASN A 64 35.97 -14.32 9.42
CA ASN A 64 37.24 -13.91 8.82
C ASN A 64 37.54 -14.76 7.58
N PHE A 65 38.07 -14.12 6.55
CA PHE A 65 38.57 -14.78 5.35
C PHE A 65 40.06 -14.51 5.17
N SER A 66 40.84 -15.53 4.79
CA SER A 66 42.25 -15.39 4.44
C SER A 66 42.56 -16.03 3.08
N GLY A 67 43.65 -15.59 2.45
CA GLY A 67 44.05 -16.07 1.12
C GLY A 67 43.12 -15.66 -0.03
N GLY A 68 42.34 -14.59 0.12
CA GLY A 68 41.41 -14.12 -0.92
C GLY A 68 40.04 -14.81 -0.94
N GLY A 69 39.73 -15.60 0.08
CA GLY A 69 38.36 -16.10 0.30
C GLY A 69 37.37 -14.98 0.62
N GLN A 70 36.07 -15.24 0.44
CA GLN A 70 35.02 -14.25 0.69
C GLN A 70 33.65 -14.89 0.95
N ALA A 71 32.70 -14.09 1.42
CA ALA A 71 31.30 -14.48 1.40
C ALA A 71 30.71 -14.31 -0.01
N LYS A 72 29.76 -15.17 -0.33
CA LYS A 72 28.97 -15.19 -1.56
C LYS A 72 27.52 -15.40 -1.18
N VAL A 73 26.64 -14.50 -1.59
CA VAL A 73 25.20 -14.59 -1.33
C VAL A 73 24.49 -14.72 -2.67
N GLU A 74 23.88 -15.88 -2.88
CA GLU A 74 22.94 -16.07 -3.99
C GLU A 74 21.66 -15.29 -3.66
N GLN A 75 21.15 -14.57 -4.65
CA GLN A 75 19.87 -13.87 -4.59
C GLN A 75 19.04 -14.32 -5.79
N TYR A 76 17.93 -15.01 -5.54
CA TYR A 76 17.00 -15.42 -6.57
C TYR A 76 16.16 -14.24 -7.04
N LEU A 77 16.00 -14.13 -8.36
CA LEU A 77 15.26 -13.04 -8.98
C LEU A 77 14.19 -13.62 -9.91
N THR A 78 12.98 -13.07 -9.80
CA THR A 78 11.87 -13.49 -10.65
C THR A 78 12.06 -12.87 -12.04
N LYS A 79 12.13 -13.72 -13.07
CA LYS A 79 12.28 -13.27 -14.46
C LYS A 79 11.06 -12.52 -14.98
N ASP A 80 11.33 -11.63 -15.93
CA ASP A 80 10.35 -10.80 -16.63
C ASP A 80 9.49 -9.95 -15.70
N LYS A 81 10.07 -9.60 -14.55
CA LYS A 81 9.47 -8.79 -13.49
C LYS A 81 10.55 -7.94 -12.84
N TRP A 82 10.16 -6.77 -12.35
CA TRP A 82 11.04 -5.97 -11.51
C TRP A 82 11.18 -6.65 -10.14
N ASN A 83 12.41 -6.68 -9.64
CA ASN A 83 12.76 -7.15 -8.30
C ASN A 83 13.42 -6.01 -7.54
N LEU A 84 12.98 -5.79 -6.31
CA LEU A 84 13.57 -4.80 -5.41
C LEU A 84 14.68 -5.45 -4.57
N VAL A 85 15.91 -4.97 -4.72
CA VAL A 85 17.10 -5.65 -4.17
C VAL A 85 18.03 -4.72 -3.43
N SER A 86 18.88 -5.28 -2.57
CA SER A 86 19.97 -4.59 -1.88
C SER A 86 21.14 -5.52 -1.62
N SER A 87 22.33 -4.95 -1.44
CA SER A 87 23.55 -5.73 -1.22
C SER A 87 23.68 -6.18 0.24
N PRO A 88 23.83 -7.50 0.52
CA PRO A 88 24.13 -8.00 1.85
C PRO A 88 25.60 -7.86 2.26
N ALA A 89 26.45 -7.42 1.34
CA ALA A 89 27.90 -7.43 1.52
C ALA A 89 28.55 -6.10 1.10
N ASN A 90 29.51 -5.68 1.89
CA ASN A 90 30.46 -4.63 1.53
C ASN A 90 31.33 -5.10 0.37
N ASN A 91 31.65 -4.18 -0.55
CA ASN A 91 32.45 -4.40 -1.75
C ASN A 91 31.77 -5.22 -2.87
N SER A 92 30.50 -5.60 -2.72
CA SER A 92 29.74 -6.11 -3.86
C SER A 92 29.60 -5.03 -4.94
N THR A 93 29.69 -5.44 -6.20
CA THR A 93 29.65 -4.53 -7.34
C THR A 93 28.40 -4.77 -8.19
N ILE A 94 28.07 -3.81 -9.04
CA ILE A 94 26.97 -3.95 -10.02
C ILE A 94 27.19 -5.12 -10.98
N GLY A 95 28.45 -5.58 -11.15
CA GLY A 95 28.78 -6.78 -11.92
C GLY A 95 28.09 -8.06 -11.44
N ALA A 96 27.60 -8.11 -10.20
CA ALA A 96 26.74 -9.19 -9.71
C ALA A 96 25.43 -9.35 -10.50
N TYR A 97 24.98 -8.26 -11.14
CA TYR A 97 23.75 -8.18 -11.95
C TYR A 97 24.04 -8.07 -13.45
N ASN A 98 25.21 -8.53 -13.91
CA ASN A 98 25.53 -8.54 -15.33
C ASN A 98 24.48 -9.36 -16.13
N TRP A 99 24.13 -8.90 -17.33
CA TRP A 99 23.02 -9.43 -18.14
C TRP A 99 21.63 -9.23 -17.54
N MET A 100 21.46 -8.28 -16.63
CA MET A 100 20.17 -7.83 -16.12
C MET A 100 20.08 -6.31 -16.28
N TYR A 101 18.86 -5.77 -16.30
CA TYR A 101 18.69 -4.33 -16.19
C TYR A 101 18.71 -3.94 -14.71
N LEU A 102 19.74 -3.20 -14.30
CA LEU A 102 19.89 -2.67 -12.94
C LEU A 102 19.69 -1.15 -12.96
N TYR A 103 18.87 -0.64 -12.05
CA TYR A 103 18.60 0.78 -11.89
C TYR A 103 18.69 1.22 -10.43
N SER A 104 19.16 2.45 -10.25
CA SER A 104 19.05 3.19 -8.98
C SER A 104 18.06 4.34 -9.14
N TYR A 105 17.32 4.63 -8.07
CA TYR A 105 16.38 5.73 -8.02
C TYR A 105 17.04 7.00 -7.47
N ASN A 106 16.73 8.14 -8.07
CA ASN A 106 17.13 9.46 -7.62
C ASN A 106 15.88 10.31 -7.34
N GLU A 107 15.58 10.54 -6.06
CA GLU A 107 14.40 11.29 -5.62
C GLU A 107 14.41 12.76 -6.09
N PRO A 108 15.52 13.52 -5.97
CA PRO A 108 15.56 14.94 -6.35
C PRO A 108 15.04 15.31 -7.73
N ASP A 109 15.31 14.48 -8.73
CA ASP A 109 14.88 14.69 -10.12
C ASP A 109 13.85 13.66 -10.60
N ASN A 110 13.38 12.80 -9.69
CA ASN A 110 12.50 11.67 -9.98
C ASN A 110 12.98 10.79 -11.14
N SER A 111 14.29 10.53 -11.21
CA SER A 111 14.89 9.76 -12.31
C SER A 111 15.36 8.37 -11.89
N TRP A 112 15.46 7.50 -12.90
CA TRP A 112 16.07 6.19 -12.78
C TRP A 112 17.39 6.19 -13.54
N THR A 113 18.49 5.93 -12.83
CA THR A 113 19.82 5.81 -13.44
C THR A 113 20.12 4.35 -13.72
N SER A 114 20.31 4.01 -15.00
CA SER A 114 20.76 2.67 -15.41
C SER A 114 22.21 2.44 -14.99
N LEU A 115 22.46 1.31 -14.34
CA LEU A 115 23.78 0.91 -13.84
C LEU A 115 24.26 -0.32 -14.60
N SER A 116 25.11 -0.13 -15.61
CA SER A 116 25.64 -1.22 -16.44
C SER A 116 27.17 -1.26 -16.52
N GLN A 117 27.84 -0.10 -16.42
CA GLN A 117 29.30 0.00 -16.45
C GLN A 117 29.80 1.18 -15.59
N PRO A 118 31.05 1.11 -15.07
CA PRO A 118 31.90 -0.06 -15.06
C PRO A 118 31.35 -1.15 -14.11
N THR A 119 31.50 -2.43 -14.44
CA THR A 119 31.01 -3.55 -13.59
C THR A 119 31.66 -3.61 -12.20
N THR A 120 32.71 -2.84 -11.99
CA THR A 120 33.41 -2.64 -10.71
C THR A 120 32.79 -1.56 -9.82
N LEU A 121 31.76 -0.84 -10.29
CA LEU A 121 31.03 0.13 -9.47
C LEU A 121 30.44 -0.58 -8.25
N LEU A 122 30.67 -0.04 -7.07
CA LEU A 122 30.19 -0.61 -5.81
C LEU A 122 28.68 -0.40 -5.64
N LEU A 123 28.01 -1.40 -5.07
CA LEU A 123 26.67 -1.28 -4.53
C LEU A 123 26.78 -0.71 -3.11
N ASN A 124 25.97 0.29 -2.79
CA ASN A 124 25.98 0.94 -1.50
C ASN A 124 25.18 0.11 -0.48
N ALA A 125 25.72 -0.08 0.71
CA ALA A 125 25.00 -0.72 1.80
C ALA A 125 23.77 0.12 2.18
N GLY A 126 22.62 -0.55 2.32
CA GLY A 126 21.35 0.08 2.70
C GLY A 126 20.61 0.78 1.56
N GLN A 127 21.23 0.95 0.39
CA GLN A 127 20.55 1.43 -0.81
C GLN A 127 19.74 0.30 -1.45
N GLY A 128 18.53 0.61 -1.91
CA GLY A 128 17.75 -0.29 -2.74
C GLY A 128 17.95 -0.04 -4.22
N TYR A 129 17.76 -1.08 -5.03
CA TYR A 129 17.88 -1.05 -6.48
C TYR A 129 16.73 -1.81 -7.13
N PHE A 130 16.44 -1.48 -8.39
CA PHE A 130 15.51 -2.22 -9.23
C PHE A 130 16.30 -3.11 -10.20
N VAL A 131 15.96 -4.40 -10.24
CA VAL A 131 16.56 -5.37 -11.16
C VAL A 131 15.49 -6.08 -11.98
N TRP A 132 15.67 -6.10 -13.29
CA TRP A 132 14.87 -6.90 -14.21
C TRP A 132 15.76 -7.93 -14.91
N PRO A 133 15.72 -9.20 -14.49
CA PRO A 133 16.23 -10.30 -15.28
C PRO A 133 15.18 -10.71 -16.33
N TYR A 134 15.64 -11.13 -17.49
CA TYR A 134 14.80 -11.47 -18.63
C TYR A 134 14.99 -12.93 -19.06
N THR A 135 13.90 -13.59 -19.49
CA THR A 135 13.97 -14.90 -20.14
C THR A 135 14.58 -14.81 -21.53
N SER A 136 14.33 -13.70 -22.22
CA SER A 136 14.90 -13.33 -23.52
C SER A 136 15.19 -11.85 -23.53
N ASP A 137 16.38 -11.43 -23.98
CA ASP A 137 16.72 -10.01 -24.04
C ASP A 137 15.71 -9.26 -24.91
N PRO A 138 14.99 -8.24 -24.38
CA PRO A 138 14.08 -7.41 -25.16
C PRO A 138 14.73 -6.76 -26.39
N ASN A 139 16.05 -6.53 -26.34
CA ASN A 139 16.83 -5.96 -27.45
C ASN A 139 17.47 -7.03 -28.36
N GLY A 140 17.26 -8.31 -28.06
CA GLY A 140 17.75 -9.45 -28.85
C GLY A 140 19.27 -9.55 -28.98
N SER A 141 20.04 -8.82 -28.16
CA SER A 141 21.49 -8.65 -28.32
C SER A 141 22.29 -9.49 -27.34
N ASN A 142 21.67 -9.94 -26.25
CA ASN A 142 22.33 -10.62 -25.14
C ASN A 142 21.70 -12.00 -24.84
N PRO A 143 22.46 -12.93 -24.22
CA PRO A 143 21.91 -14.19 -23.74
C PRO A 143 20.89 -13.95 -22.60
N PRO A 144 19.98 -14.91 -22.32
CA PRO A 144 19.08 -14.84 -21.17
C PRO A 144 19.80 -14.53 -19.86
N SER A 145 19.14 -13.76 -18.98
CA SER A 145 19.68 -13.49 -17.65
C SER A 145 19.82 -14.79 -16.83
N PRO A 146 20.82 -14.88 -15.95
CA PRO A 146 20.86 -15.94 -14.94
C PRO A 146 19.70 -15.79 -13.95
N ASP A 147 19.30 -16.89 -13.31
CA ASP A 147 18.22 -16.88 -12.31
C ASP A 147 18.68 -16.29 -10.96
N LEU A 148 20.00 -16.23 -10.74
CA LEU A 148 20.62 -15.79 -9.50
C LEU A 148 21.59 -14.63 -9.78
N ALA A 149 21.55 -13.61 -8.94
CA ALA A 149 22.69 -12.72 -8.73
C ALA A 149 23.59 -13.32 -7.64
N ILE A 150 24.91 -13.13 -7.76
CA ILE A 150 25.88 -13.59 -6.76
C ILE A 150 26.62 -12.37 -6.21
N LEU A 151 26.21 -11.93 -5.02
CA LEU A 151 26.80 -10.79 -4.32
C LEU A 151 27.99 -11.29 -3.50
N THR A 152 29.15 -10.69 -3.68
CA THR A 152 30.40 -11.14 -3.07
C THR A 152 31.07 -10.06 -2.26
N GLY A 153 31.73 -10.44 -1.16
CA GLY A 153 32.46 -9.52 -0.30
C GLY A 153 32.37 -9.89 1.17
N ASN A 154 32.51 -8.90 2.03
CA ASN A 154 32.35 -9.07 3.48
C ASN A 154 30.90 -8.79 3.84
N LEU A 155 30.24 -9.73 4.52
CA LEU A 155 28.84 -9.53 4.93
C LEU A 155 28.69 -8.29 5.81
N ASN A 156 27.63 -7.52 5.58
CA ASN A 156 27.26 -6.45 6.49
C ASN A 156 26.67 -7.09 7.76
N TYR A 157 26.99 -6.50 8.91
CA TYR A 157 26.53 -7.00 10.21
C TYR A 157 26.44 -5.91 11.28
N GLN A 158 26.71 -4.66 10.90
CA GLN A 158 26.70 -3.47 11.76
C GLN A 158 25.59 -2.53 11.30
N ASP A 159 25.23 -1.56 12.14
CA ASP A 159 24.26 -0.51 11.81
C ASP A 159 24.67 0.26 10.54
N ILE A 160 23.69 0.55 9.69
CA ILE A 160 23.87 1.38 8.49
C ILE A 160 23.06 2.65 8.65
N ASN A 161 23.72 3.81 8.65
CA ASN A 161 23.06 5.10 8.74
C ASN A 161 22.84 5.67 7.33
N LEU A 162 21.62 6.14 7.06
CA LEU A 162 21.18 6.66 5.77
C LEU A 162 20.64 8.08 5.93
N THR A 163 21.05 8.95 5.01
CA THR A 163 20.38 10.23 4.76
C THR A 163 19.38 10.03 3.63
N LEU A 164 18.18 10.59 3.79
CA LEU A 164 17.09 10.49 2.84
C LEU A 164 16.81 11.86 2.23
N SER A 165 16.29 11.85 1.00
CA SER A 165 15.96 13.05 0.25
C SER A 165 14.46 13.33 0.31
N ASN A 166 14.11 14.60 0.43
CA ASN A 166 12.77 15.09 0.18
C ASN A 166 12.92 16.43 -0.57
N THR A 167 12.67 16.38 -1.87
CA THR A 167 12.86 17.51 -2.77
C THR A 167 11.50 17.98 -3.24
N ALA A 168 11.06 19.15 -2.80
CA ALA A 168 9.69 19.65 -3.07
C ALA A 168 9.34 19.77 -4.57
N SER A 169 10.33 19.99 -5.44
CA SER A 169 10.11 20.03 -6.90
C SER A 169 9.97 18.67 -7.56
N SER A 170 10.26 17.57 -6.84
CA SER A 170 10.11 16.21 -7.34
C SER A 170 8.63 15.82 -7.35
N SER A 171 8.16 15.24 -8.45
CA SER A 171 6.79 14.70 -8.52
C SER A 171 6.58 13.49 -7.61
N ASN A 172 7.66 12.87 -7.13
CA ASN A 172 7.67 11.79 -6.14
C ASN A 172 8.40 12.22 -4.87
N SER A 173 8.16 13.47 -4.46
CA SER A 173 8.82 14.08 -3.31
C SER A 173 8.78 13.20 -2.05
N GLY A 174 9.96 12.97 -1.48
CA GLY A 174 10.17 12.22 -0.24
C GLY A 174 10.32 10.70 -0.40
N TRP A 175 10.07 10.13 -1.57
CA TRP A 175 10.22 8.68 -1.77
C TRP A 175 11.69 8.28 -1.85
N ASN A 176 12.13 7.38 -0.97
CA ASN A 176 13.51 6.90 -0.94
C ASN A 176 13.55 5.39 -1.07
N LEU A 177 14.34 4.92 -2.04
CA LEU A 177 14.54 3.50 -2.23
C LEU A 177 15.73 3.01 -1.39
N VAL A 178 15.40 2.30 -0.32
CA VAL A 178 16.34 1.70 0.62
C VAL A 178 16.27 0.18 0.51
N GLY A 179 17.10 -0.54 1.27
CA GLY A 179 17.02 -1.99 1.25
C GLY A 179 17.74 -2.65 2.39
N ASN A 180 17.35 -3.90 2.66
CA ASN A 180 17.94 -4.71 3.72
C ASN A 180 19.38 -5.09 3.34
N PRO A 181 20.39 -4.54 4.05
CA PRO A 181 21.79 -4.77 3.73
C PRO A 181 22.30 -6.05 4.37
N PHE A 182 21.47 -6.91 4.94
CA PHE A 182 21.88 -8.09 5.69
C PHE A 182 21.45 -9.40 5.01
N PRO A 183 22.22 -10.49 5.20
CA PRO A 183 21.86 -11.83 4.73
C PRO A 183 20.84 -12.54 5.65
N CYS A 184 19.92 -11.78 6.24
CA CYS A 184 18.85 -12.23 7.12
C CYS A 184 17.71 -11.20 7.11
N ALA A 185 16.54 -11.53 7.64
CA ALA A 185 15.42 -10.59 7.66
C ALA A 185 15.66 -9.42 8.62
N LEU A 186 14.95 -8.32 8.41
CA LEU A 186 14.86 -7.18 9.33
C LEU A 186 13.46 -7.07 9.91
N ASN A 187 13.35 -6.61 11.15
CA ASN A 187 12.09 -6.31 11.82
C ASN A 187 11.82 -4.78 11.80
N TRP A 188 10.81 -4.33 11.06
CA TRP A 188 10.43 -2.91 10.95
C TRP A 188 9.56 -2.41 12.13
N ASN A 189 9.14 -3.29 13.05
CA ASN A 189 8.05 -3.01 14.00
C ASN A 189 8.41 -2.05 15.15
N GLY A 190 8.76 -0.80 14.84
CA GLY A 190 8.75 0.34 15.74
C GLY A 190 9.88 0.40 16.78
N ASP A 191 10.93 -0.40 16.64
CA ASP A 191 12.06 -0.33 17.56
C ASP A 191 12.83 1.00 17.43
N ALA A 192 13.13 1.64 18.56
CA ALA A 192 13.78 2.94 18.60
C ALA A 192 15.17 2.97 17.93
N SER A 193 15.84 1.82 17.77
CA SER A 193 17.13 1.72 17.08
C SER A 193 17.06 2.02 15.57
N TRP A 194 15.87 2.02 14.96
CA TRP A 194 15.68 2.53 13.60
C TRP A 194 15.97 4.04 13.49
N ASN A 195 15.92 4.78 14.60
CA ASN A 195 16.27 6.20 14.68
C ASN A 195 15.68 7.02 13.51
N LEU A 196 14.37 6.86 13.30
CA LEU A 196 13.64 7.53 12.22
C LEU A 196 13.52 9.01 12.53
N ASN A 197 14.16 9.85 11.70
CA ASN A 197 14.10 11.31 11.81
C ASN A 197 13.43 11.86 10.55
N ASN A 198 12.26 12.46 10.70
CA ASN A 198 11.44 12.95 9.58
C ASN A 198 11.15 11.85 8.54
N VAL A 199 10.84 10.63 8.99
CA VAL A 199 10.45 9.48 8.15
C VAL A 199 9.15 8.91 8.68
N GLY A 200 8.19 8.63 7.80
CA GLY A 200 6.93 8.01 8.20
C GLY A 200 7.11 6.60 8.75
N ALA A 201 6.12 6.10 9.48
CA ALA A 201 6.12 4.76 10.06
C ALA A 201 5.88 3.64 9.04
N ALA A 202 5.52 4.00 7.80
CA ALA A 202 5.20 3.06 6.73
C ALA A 202 6.40 2.67 5.87
N MET A 203 6.46 1.39 5.50
CA MET A 203 7.35 0.84 4.48
C MET A 203 6.57 0.11 3.39
N TYR A 204 7.14 0.05 2.19
CA TYR A 204 6.48 -0.49 0.99
C TYR A 204 7.39 -1.51 0.31
N ILE A 205 6.91 -2.73 0.16
CA ILE A 205 7.61 -3.81 -0.53
C ILE A 205 6.82 -4.15 -1.79
N MET A 206 7.48 -4.16 -2.94
CA MET A 206 6.83 -4.55 -4.18
C MET A 206 6.52 -6.04 -4.16
N ASP A 207 5.28 -6.40 -4.49
CA ASP A 207 4.95 -7.75 -4.91
C ASP A 207 5.16 -7.89 -6.43
N PRO A 208 6.17 -8.63 -6.90
CA PRO A 208 6.40 -8.81 -8.33
C PRO A 208 5.22 -9.50 -9.04
N SER A 209 4.40 -10.26 -8.31
CA SER A 209 3.23 -10.97 -8.87
C SER A 209 2.17 -9.99 -9.33
N SER A 210 1.64 -9.20 -8.40
CA SER A 210 0.68 -8.14 -8.70
C SER A 210 1.32 -6.96 -9.45
N GLY A 211 2.59 -6.67 -9.21
CA GLY A 211 3.23 -5.43 -9.66
C GLY A 211 2.80 -4.20 -8.86
N ASN A 212 2.14 -4.39 -7.71
CA ASN A 212 1.78 -3.34 -6.74
C ASN A 212 2.61 -3.46 -5.46
N TYR A 213 2.46 -2.49 -4.56
CA TYR A 213 3.17 -2.47 -3.29
C TYR A 213 2.32 -3.01 -2.16
N GLU A 214 2.90 -3.92 -1.39
CA GLU A 214 2.39 -4.31 -0.08
C GLU A 214 2.96 -3.35 0.98
N VAL A 215 2.09 -2.80 1.81
CA VAL A 215 2.40 -1.69 2.73
C VAL A 215 2.35 -2.17 4.17
N TRP A 216 3.23 -1.63 5.01
CA TRP A 216 3.21 -1.89 6.45
C TRP A 216 3.60 -0.67 7.25
N ASN A 217 2.73 -0.26 8.17
CA ASN A 217 3.00 0.74 9.17
C ASN A 217 3.11 0.05 10.55
N TYR A 218 4.18 0.32 11.30
CA TYR A 218 4.42 -0.40 12.56
C TYR A 218 3.45 -0.03 13.70
N ASN A 219 2.65 1.04 13.58
CA ASN A 219 1.63 1.40 14.56
C ASN A 219 0.24 0.88 14.18
N SER A 220 -0.05 0.78 12.87
CA SER A 220 -1.39 0.49 12.35
C SER A 220 -1.49 -0.79 11.51
N GLY A 221 -0.38 -1.54 11.36
CA GLY A 221 -0.35 -2.75 10.53
C GLY A 221 -0.35 -2.43 9.03
N GLY A 222 -0.86 -3.34 8.22
CA GLY A 222 -0.95 -3.14 6.79
C GLY A 222 -1.18 -4.43 5.99
N THR A 223 -0.98 -4.32 4.68
CA THR A 223 -1.21 -5.41 3.72
C THR A 223 0.00 -6.33 3.56
N ASN A 224 1.18 -5.92 4.05
CA ASN A 224 2.38 -6.73 4.04
C ASN A 224 2.18 -8.08 4.76
N PRO A 225 2.29 -9.21 4.03
CA PRO A 225 2.01 -10.54 4.58
C PRO A 225 3.07 -11.02 5.59
N ASN A 226 4.22 -10.34 5.65
CA ASN A 226 5.32 -10.73 6.51
C ASN A 226 5.24 -10.09 7.90
N GLY A 227 4.19 -9.33 8.22
CA GLY A 227 4.03 -8.73 9.54
C GLY A 227 5.11 -7.69 9.86
N GLY A 228 5.53 -6.90 8.87
CA GLY A 228 6.58 -5.89 9.02
C GLY A 228 8.01 -6.43 8.89
N TYR A 229 8.18 -7.70 8.52
CA TYR A 229 9.51 -8.25 8.24
C TYR A 229 9.94 -7.99 6.80
N ILE A 230 11.16 -7.50 6.63
CA ILE A 230 11.79 -7.25 5.34
C ILE A 230 12.78 -8.38 5.07
N ALA A 231 12.58 -9.15 4.01
CA ALA A 231 13.40 -10.31 3.69
C ALA A 231 14.88 -9.94 3.48
N ALA A 232 15.79 -10.92 3.62
CA ALA A 232 17.21 -10.73 3.34
C ALA A 232 17.39 -10.15 1.93
N THR A 233 18.28 -9.15 1.77
CA THR A 233 18.59 -8.53 0.47
C THR A 233 17.42 -7.82 -0.25
N GLN A 234 16.25 -7.69 0.39
CA GLN A 234 15.05 -7.09 -0.20
C GLN A 234 15.13 -5.55 -0.17
N GLY A 235 14.87 -4.92 -1.31
CA GLY A 235 14.63 -3.47 -1.39
C GLY A 235 13.22 -3.10 -0.92
N PHE A 236 13.06 -1.91 -0.34
CA PHE A 236 11.78 -1.38 0.12
C PHE A 236 11.80 0.16 0.06
N TRP A 237 10.62 0.76 -0.03
CA TRP A 237 10.49 2.21 0.00
C TRP A 237 10.15 2.69 1.41
N VAL A 238 10.68 3.86 1.73
CA VAL A 238 10.25 4.70 2.84
C VAL A 238 9.95 6.09 2.31
N ARG A 239 9.16 6.85 3.05
CA ARG A 239 8.85 8.24 2.70
C ARG A 239 9.37 9.21 3.76
N ALA A 240 10.26 10.09 3.35
CA ALA A 240 10.73 11.22 4.13
C ALA A 240 9.62 12.28 4.20
N ALA A 241 9.37 12.81 5.39
CA ALA A 241 8.42 13.90 5.62
C ALA A 241 8.96 15.23 5.06
N ASP A 242 8.04 16.06 4.56
CA ASP A 242 8.37 17.42 4.14
C ASP A 242 8.50 18.30 5.38
N THR A 243 9.74 18.65 5.75
CA THR A 243 10.01 19.45 6.94
C THR A 243 11.05 20.52 6.65
N THR A 244 10.95 21.65 7.34
CA THR A 244 11.95 22.75 7.31
C THR A 244 13.13 22.50 8.26
N GLY A 245 13.23 21.29 8.82
CA GLY A 245 14.21 20.89 9.84
C GLY A 245 15.46 20.22 9.26
N PRO A 246 16.19 19.42 10.08
CA PRO A 246 17.34 18.66 9.59
C PRO A 246 16.92 17.67 8.48
N PRO A 247 17.85 17.29 7.57
CA PRO A 247 17.58 16.29 6.55
C PRO A 247 16.98 15.02 7.15
N ALA A 248 16.02 14.43 6.45
CA ALA A 248 15.46 13.15 6.86
C ALA A 248 16.57 12.09 6.93
N SER A 249 16.52 11.23 7.93
CA SER A 249 17.52 10.18 8.12
C SER A 249 16.93 8.99 8.84
N MET A 250 17.57 7.84 8.66
CA MET A 250 17.24 6.61 9.37
C MET A 250 18.50 5.77 9.61
N THR A 251 18.42 4.90 10.60
CA THR A 251 19.38 3.81 10.82
C THR A 251 18.70 2.51 10.38
N ILE A 252 19.42 1.66 9.65
CA ILE A 252 19.07 0.25 9.51
C ILE A 252 19.85 -0.51 10.60
N PRO A 253 19.20 -0.87 11.72
CA PRO A 253 19.91 -1.35 12.90
C PRO A 253 20.24 -2.84 12.81
N ALA A 254 21.47 -3.19 13.18
CA ALA A 254 21.91 -4.58 13.32
C ALA A 254 21.14 -5.32 14.42
N SER A 255 20.61 -4.61 15.43
CA SER A 255 19.79 -5.20 16.50
C SER A 255 18.44 -5.75 16.01
N GLN A 256 17.93 -5.28 14.86
CA GLN A 256 16.63 -5.72 14.32
C GLN A 256 16.75 -6.84 13.28
N ARG A 257 17.94 -7.42 13.13
CA ARG A 257 18.14 -8.60 12.28
C ARG A 257 17.46 -9.82 12.91
N SER A 258 16.85 -10.67 12.08
CA SER A 258 16.07 -11.82 12.54
C SER A 258 16.18 -13.04 11.62
N HIS A 259 16.04 -14.21 12.23
CA HIS A 259 15.85 -15.49 11.53
C HIS A 259 14.40 -15.73 11.08
N ASN A 260 13.50 -14.76 11.29
CA ASN A 260 12.15 -14.89 10.78
C ASN A 260 12.20 -15.10 9.26
N GLU A 261 11.56 -16.17 8.82
CA GLU A 261 11.21 -16.30 7.42
C GLU A 261 10.09 -15.29 7.22
N ALA A 262 10.44 -14.09 6.76
CA ALA A 262 9.51 -13.34 5.93
C ALA A 262 9.18 -14.28 4.74
N ALA A 263 8.25 -15.19 4.96
CA ALA A 263 7.89 -16.21 4.00
C ALA A 263 7.35 -15.45 2.79
N PHE A 264 7.84 -15.74 1.58
CA PHE A 264 7.20 -15.25 0.37
C PHE A 264 5.68 -15.48 0.48
N TYR A 265 4.94 -14.41 0.74
CA TYR A 265 3.49 -14.32 0.79
C TYR A 265 2.77 -15.39 1.63
N LYS A 266 2.61 -15.16 2.94
CA LYS A 266 1.53 -15.77 3.72
C LYS A 266 0.48 -14.72 4.08
N ASN A 267 -0.72 -14.88 3.52
CA ASN A 267 -1.88 -14.00 3.66
C ASN A 267 -2.39 -13.90 5.12
N SER A 268 -1.75 -13.09 5.94
CA SER A 268 -2.36 -12.55 7.13
C SER A 268 -1.76 -11.18 7.38
N GLY A 269 -2.35 -10.16 6.75
CA GLY A 269 -2.20 -8.80 7.24
C GLY A 269 -2.65 -8.74 8.71
N HIS A 270 -2.22 -7.72 9.43
CA HIS A 270 -2.45 -7.64 10.87
C HIS A 270 -3.78 -6.98 11.17
N LEU A 271 -4.75 -7.79 11.58
CA LEU A 271 -6.06 -7.34 12.04
C LEU A 271 -5.91 -6.49 13.31
N LEU A 272 -6.14 -5.19 13.19
CA LEU A 272 -6.44 -4.32 14.33
C LEU A 272 -7.94 -4.03 14.34
N ASN A 273 -8.47 -3.63 15.51
CA ASN A 273 -9.86 -3.23 15.62
C ASN A 273 -10.17 -2.07 14.66
N ASN A 274 -11.40 -2.05 14.15
CA ASN A 274 -11.92 -1.04 13.23
C ASN A 274 -11.06 -0.84 11.97
N GLN A 275 -10.67 -1.92 11.30
CA GLN A 275 -9.98 -1.89 10.01
C GLN A 275 -10.70 -2.75 8.96
N LEU A 276 -10.90 -2.18 7.78
CA LEU A 276 -11.47 -2.85 6.62
C LEU A 276 -10.39 -2.99 5.55
N LEU A 277 -10.05 -4.22 5.20
CA LEU A 277 -9.17 -4.51 4.06
C LEU A 277 -10.03 -4.66 2.81
N LEU A 278 -9.68 -3.92 1.77
CA LEU A 278 -10.32 -3.99 0.47
C LEU A 278 -9.33 -4.50 -0.55
N THR A 279 -9.69 -5.56 -1.26
CA THR A 279 -8.84 -6.16 -2.29
C THR A 279 -9.53 -6.09 -3.64
N LEU A 280 -8.91 -5.38 -4.58
CA LEU A 280 -9.27 -5.40 -5.99
C LEU A 280 -8.51 -6.53 -6.68
N LYS A 281 -9.20 -7.36 -7.48
CA LYS A 281 -8.59 -8.41 -8.30
C LYS A 281 -9.04 -8.35 -9.75
N LYS A 282 -8.09 -8.63 -10.63
CA LYS A 282 -8.33 -9.03 -12.01
C LYS A 282 -7.23 -9.99 -12.44
N GLU A 283 -7.61 -11.22 -12.77
CA GLU A 283 -6.67 -12.29 -13.17
C GLU A 283 -5.56 -12.48 -12.12
N ASP A 284 -4.28 -12.37 -12.50
CA ASP A 284 -3.12 -12.50 -11.61
C ASP A 284 -2.71 -11.18 -10.92
N LYS A 285 -3.46 -10.09 -11.17
CA LYS A 285 -3.21 -8.76 -10.63
C LYS A 285 -4.15 -8.46 -9.49
N ALA A 286 -3.59 -7.93 -8.41
CA ALA A 286 -4.34 -7.47 -7.25
C ALA A 286 -3.81 -6.13 -6.76
N ASP A 287 -4.68 -5.36 -6.13
CA ASP A 287 -4.28 -4.19 -5.34
C ASP A 287 -5.11 -4.14 -4.06
N LYS A 288 -4.55 -3.54 -3.01
CA LYS A 288 -5.13 -3.55 -1.68
C LYS A 288 -5.07 -2.16 -1.05
N THR A 289 -6.13 -1.80 -0.34
CA THR A 289 -6.14 -0.64 0.53
C THR A 289 -6.83 -0.96 1.85
N ILE A 290 -6.41 -0.30 2.93
CA ILE A 290 -7.06 -0.41 4.24
C ILE A 290 -7.67 0.94 4.60
N ILE A 291 -8.92 0.89 5.05
CA ILE A 291 -9.60 1.99 5.73
C ILE A 291 -9.71 1.58 7.20
N GLY A 292 -9.25 2.41 8.13
CA GLY A 292 -9.38 2.13 9.55
C GLY A 292 -9.76 3.35 10.38
N PHE A 293 -10.07 3.12 11.65
CA PHE A 293 -10.38 4.19 12.60
C PHE A 293 -9.56 4.05 13.89
N ILE A 294 -8.82 5.10 14.21
CA ILE A 294 -7.96 5.21 15.40
C ILE A 294 -8.17 6.60 15.99
N GLU A 295 -8.58 6.68 17.26
CA GLU A 295 -8.91 7.96 17.93
C GLU A 295 -7.77 8.98 17.88
N ASP A 296 -6.51 8.52 17.99
CA ASP A 296 -5.31 9.34 17.94
C ASP A 296 -4.87 9.75 16.52
N ALA A 297 -5.53 9.24 15.46
CA ALA A 297 -5.21 9.61 14.09
C ALA A 297 -5.74 11.01 13.75
N SER A 298 -5.31 11.54 12.61
CA SER A 298 -5.67 12.89 12.16
C SER A 298 -6.68 12.85 10.99
N ALA A 299 -7.39 13.96 10.78
CA ALA A 299 -8.26 14.18 9.64
C ALA A 299 -7.52 14.19 8.27
N GLY A 300 -6.24 14.55 8.29
CA GLY A 300 -5.35 14.55 7.13
C GLY A 300 -4.27 13.48 7.27
N PHE A 301 -3.26 13.54 6.40
CA PHE A 301 -2.16 12.56 6.45
C PHE A 301 -1.42 12.60 7.79
N ASP A 302 -1.46 11.48 8.50
CA ASP A 302 -0.71 11.21 9.71
C ASP A 302 0.34 10.13 9.45
N GLY A 303 1.61 10.52 9.34
CA GLY A 303 2.70 9.58 9.07
C GLY A 303 2.91 8.50 10.14
N ASN A 304 2.27 8.60 11.31
CA ASN A 304 2.30 7.57 12.33
C ASN A 304 1.33 6.43 12.05
N TYR A 305 0.19 6.67 11.40
CA TYR A 305 -0.85 5.66 11.17
C TYR A 305 -1.13 5.40 9.69
N ASP A 306 -1.02 6.44 8.86
CA ASP A 306 -1.31 6.36 7.44
C ASP A 306 -0.13 5.87 6.61
N ALA A 307 -0.44 5.57 5.35
CA ALA A 307 0.53 5.35 4.31
C ALA A 307 -0.02 5.90 2.99
N THR A 308 0.68 6.87 2.38
CA THR A 308 0.30 7.39 1.06
C THR A 308 0.39 6.31 -0.01
N TYR A 309 -0.48 6.38 -1.01
CA TYR A 309 -0.49 5.42 -2.12
C TYR A 309 0.73 5.63 -3.03
N LEU A 310 1.47 4.55 -3.31
CA LEU A 310 2.58 4.53 -4.24
C LEU A 310 2.18 3.68 -5.46
N TYR A 311 2.22 4.28 -6.65
CA TYR A 311 1.89 3.56 -7.87
C TYR A 311 2.88 2.45 -8.17
N GLY A 312 2.35 1.25 -8.42
CA GLY A 312 3.11 0.10 -8.88
C GLY A 312 3.59 0.21 -10.34
N SER A 313 3.81 -0.95 -10.95
CA SER A 313 4.19 -1.08 -12.35
C SER A 313 3.13 -0.52 -13.32
N GLU A 314 3.53 -0.19 -14.54
CA GLU A 314 2.67 0.45 -15.55
C GLU A 314 1.36 -0.32 -15.85
N ASN A 315 1.39 -1.65 -15.73
CA ASN A 315 0.25 -2.52 -16.00
C ASN A 315 -0.59 -2.83 -14.74
N ALA A 316 -0.19 -2.34 -13.56
CA ALA A 316 -0.87 -2.61 -12.31
C ALA A 316 -2.10 -1.71 -12.15
N HIS A 317 -3.24 -2.33 -11.81
CA HIS A 317 -4.47 -1.61 -11.46
C HIS A 317 -4.33 -0.96 -10.10
N SER A 318 -5.02 0.15 -9.88
CA SER A 318 -4.92 0.90 -8.63
C SER A 318 -6.27 0.96 -7.90
N LEU A 319 -6.24 0.71 -6.59
CA LEU A 319 -7.33 0.89 -5.65
C LEU A 319 -6.79 1.64 -4.42
N TYR A 320 -7.35 2.81 -4.12
CA TYR A 320 -6.94 3.61 -2.97
C TYR A 320 -8.11 4.45 -2.45
N SER A 321 -8.05 4.85 -1.19
CA SER A 321 -8.93 5.91 -0.69
C SER A 321 -8.30 7.28 -0.93
N GLN A 322 -9.13 8.32 -1.08
CA GLN A 322 -8.63 9.69 -1.23
C GLN A 322 -9.44 10.68 -0.41
N ILE A 323 -8.77 11.37 0.50
CA ILE A 323 -9.36 12.39 1.37
C ILE A 323 -8.47 13.64 1.31
N LEU A 324 -9.09 14.81 1.19
CA LEU A 324 -8.41 16.10 1.09
C LEU A 324 -7.34 16.18 -0.02
N GLY A 325 -7.50 15.39 -1.09
CA GLY A 325 -6.59 15.34 -2.23
C GLY A 325 -5.41 14.37 -2.08
N THR A 326 -5.19 13.77 -0.91
CA THR A 326 -4.14 12.77 -0.68
C THR A 326 -4.68 11.37 -0.96
N LYS A 327 -3.91 10.57 -1.70
CA LYS A 327 -4.20 9.16 -2.00
C LYS A 327 -3.56 8.27 -0.94
N TYR A 328 -4.30 7.32 -0.40
CA TYR A 328 -3.88 6.47 0.71
C TYR A 328 -3.94 5.00 0.35
N ALA A 329 -2.85 4.28 0.61
CA ALA A 329 -2.84 2.83 0.68
C ALA A 329 -3.38 2.35 2.04
N LEU A 330 -2.96 3.02 3.12
CA LEU A 330 -3.53 2.89 4.47
C LEU A 330 -4.09 4.24 4.89
N ASN A 331 -5.37 4.28 5.25
CA ASN A 331 -6.08 5.49 5.66
C ASN A 331 -6.76 5.26 7.01
N HIS A 332 -6.20 5.83 8.07
CA HIS A 332 -6.71 5.74 9.43
C HIS A 332 -7.31 7.08 9.85
N LEU A 333 -8.61 7.08 10.11
CA LEU A 333 -9.38 8.28 10.42
C LEU A 333 -9.71 8.36 11.93
N PRO A 334 -9.99 9.55 12.48
CA PRO A 334 -10.24 9.71 13.91
C PRO A 334 -11.47 8.94 14.40
N SER A 335 -12.60 9.02 13.67
CA SER A 335 -13.85 8.37 14.08
C SER A 335 -14.81 8.14 12.90
N ILE A 336 -15.67 7.14 13.04
CA ILE A 336 -16.77 6.87 12.10
C ILE A 336 -17.79 8.01 12.09
N GLU A 337 -18.01 8.67 13.22
CA GLU A 337 -18.99 9.76 13.34
C GLU A 337 -18.61 10.97 12.48
N GLU A 338 -17.32 11.30 12.43
CA GLU A 338 -16.79 12.38 11.58
C GLU A 338 -16.62 11.94 10.13
N TYR A 339 -16.33 10.66 9.89
CA TYR A 339 -16.07 10.10 8.57
C TYR A 339 -16.93 8.86 8.29
N PRO A 340 -18.27 9.01 8.21
CA PRO A 340 -19.18 7.88 8.02
C PRO A 340 -19.11 7.31 6.60
N VAL A 341 -18.53 8.06 5.66
CA VAL A 341 -18.37 7.67 4.25
C VAL A 341 -16.95 7.96 3.81
N VAL A 342 -16.27 6.91 3.32
CA VAL A 342 -14.90 7.01 2.80
C VAL A 342 -14.90 6.72 1.29
N PRO A 343 -14.51 7.69 0.44
CA PRO A 343 -14.49 7.51 -1.00
C PRO A 343 -13.28 6.68 -1.44
N LEU A 344 -13.53 5.78 -2.37
CA LEU A 344 -12.55 4.90 -3.00
C LEU A 344 -12.44 5.20 -4.49
N TYR A 345 -11.19 5.19 -4.93
CA TYR A 345 -10.79 5.50 -6.27
C TYR A 345 -10.16 4.26 -6.90
N PHE A 346 -10.50 4.05 -8.16
CA PHE A 346 -10.11 2.89 -8.94
C PHE A 346 -9.62 3.32 -10.33
N GLU A 347 -8.40 2.90 -10.69
CA GLU A 347 -7.80 3.21 -11.98
C GLU A 347 -7.44 1.90 -12.72
N PRO A 348 -8.26 1.46 -13.69
CA PRO A 348 -7.94 0.27 -14.49
C PRO A 348 -6.83 0.56 -15.51
N ARG A 349 -5.96 -0.44 -15.73
CA ARG A 349 -4.96 -0.46 -16.82
C ARG A 349 -5.39 -1.31 -18.01
N ALA A 350 -6.50 -2.03 -17.89
CA ALA A 350 -7.15 -2.74 -18.98
C ALA A 350 -8.66 -2.86 -18.70
N PRO A 351 -9.53 -2.78 -19.73
CA PRO A 351 -10.97 -2.98 -19.55
C PRO A 351 -11.27 -4.45 -19.19
N GLY A 352 -12.42 -4.71 -18.56
CA GLY A 352 -12.88 -6.08 -18.28
C GLY A 352 -13.64 -6.23 -16.97
N ASN A 353 -13.76 -7.48 -16.52
CA ASN A 353 -14.35 -7.84 -15.24
C ASN A 353 -13.33 -7.67 -14.12
N PHE A 354 -13.78 -7.07 -13.03
CA PHE A 354 -13.03 -6.90 -11.79
C PHE A 354 -13.85 -7.44 -10.63
N THR A 355 -13.16 -7.91 -9.60
CA THR A 355 -13.74 -8.30 -8.33
C THR A 355 -13.18 -7.41 -7.24
N LEU A 356 -14.06 -6.81 -6.43
CA LEU A 356 -13.69 -6.14 -5.19
C LEU A 356 -14.18 -7.01 -4.02
N SER A 357 -13.27 -7.43 -3.14
CA SER A 357 -13.61 -8.15 -1.91
C SER A 357 -13.28 -7.30 -0.69
N ALA A 358 -13.99 -7.57 0.41
CA ALA A 358 -13.76 -6.96 1.70
C ALA A 358 -13.43 -8.03 2.74
N ASP A 359 -12.33 -7.86 3.45
CA ASP A 359 -11.92 -8.68 4.58
C ASP A 359 -11.89 -7.82 5.85
N TRP A 360 -11.87 -8.45 7.02
CA TRP A 360 -11.75 -7.78 8.33
C TRP A 360 -12.98 -6.99 8.77
N THR A 361 -14.15 -7.31 8.23
CA THR A 361 -15.42 -6.70 8.67
C THR A 361 -15.72 -7.03 10.15
N GLU A 362 -15.23 -8.16 10.64
CA GLU A 362 -15.29 -8.60 12.04
C GLU A 362 -14.43 -7.75 13.00
N SER A 363 -13.56 -6.88 12.48
CA SER A 363 -12.78 -5.96 13.32
C SER A 363 -13.63 -4.82 13.90
N PHE A 364 -14.81 -4.58 13.32
CA PHE A 364 -15.76 -3.57 13.76
C PHE A 364 -16.85 -4.21 14.62
N PRO A 365 -17.41 -3.51 15.62
CA PRO A 365 -18.59 -3.97 16.34
C PRO A 365 -19.72 -4.38 15.38
N ASP A 366 -20.46 -5.43 15.74
CA ASP A 366 -21.50 -6.02 14.89
C ASP A 366 -22.60 -5.01 14.50
N GLU A 367 -22.83 -4.00 15.34
CA GLU A 367 -23.81 -2.94 15.12
C GLU A 367 -23.38 -1.91 14.08
N ILE A 368 -22.08 -1.84 13.74
CA ILE A 368 -21.57 -0.93 12.71
C ILE A 368 -21.85 -1.55 11.34
N PRO A 369 -22.77 -0.96 10.54
CA PRO A 369 -23.01 -1.42 9.18
C PRO A 369 -21.80 -1.11 8.30
N ILE A 370 -21.54 -1.96 7.29
CA ILE A 370 -20.46 -1.73 6.32
C ILE A 370 -21.02 -2.00 4.92
N TYR A 371 -21.21 -0.94 4.14
CA TYR A 371 -21.77 -1.03 2.79
C TYR A 371 -20.81 -0.48 1.74
N LEU A 372 -20.74 -1.17 0.61
CA LEU A 372 -20.15 -0.65 -0.62
C LEU A 372 -21.26 0.03 -1.45
N GLU A 373 -21.02 1.26 -1.86
CA GLU A 373 -21.79 1.93 -2.92
C GLU A 373 -20.95 1.97 -4.20
N ASP A 374 -21.49 1.46 -5.30
CA ASP A 374 -20.96 1.72 -6.64
C ASP A 374 -21.61 2.99 -7.20
N VAL A 375 -20.86 4.08 -7.26
CA VAL A 375 -21.35 5.41 -7.67
C VAL A 375 -21.77 5.44 -9.14
N LYS A 376 -21.20 4.60 -10.00
CA LYS A 376 -21.56 4.55 -11.43
C LYS A 376 -22.94 3.91 -11.62
N THR A 377 -23.25 2.87 -10.86
CA THR A 377 -24.49 2.09 -11.03
C THR A 377 -25.58 2.46 -10.03
N GLY A 378 -25.21 3.09 -8.91
CA GLY A 378 -26.08 3.33 -7.75
C GLY A 378 -26.36 2.07 -6.92
N ALA A 379 -25.61 0.98 -7.14
CA ALA A 379 -25.80 -0.27 -6.39
C ALA A 379 -25.19 -0.18 -4.99
N PHE A 380 -25.89 -0.72 -4.01
CA PHE A 380 -25.39 -0.92 -2.65
C PHE A 380 -25.23 -2.41 -2.35
N LEU A 381 -24.14 -2.77 -1.68
CA LEU A 381 -23.86 -4.14 -1.22
C LEU A 381 -23.50 -4.11 0.26
N ASN A 382 -24.14 -4.96 1.06
CA ASN A 382 -23.74 -5.17 2.45
C ASN A 382 -22.47 -6.05 2.47
N LEU A 383 -21.33 -5.47 2.86
CA LEU A 383 -20.04 -6.17 2.90
C LEU A 383 -19.94 -7.17 4.06
N ARG A 384 -20.88 -7.17 4.99
CA ARG A 384 -20.98 -8.20 6.04
C ARG A 384 -21.70 -9.47 5.58
N GLU A 385 -22.44 -9.41 4.48
CA GLU A 385 -23.23 -10.53 3.95
C GLU A 385 -22.66 -11.11 2.65
N ALA A 386 -21.91 -10.32 1.90
CA ALA A 386 -21.35 -10.70 0.62
C ALA A 386 -19.82 -10.55 0.61
N ASP A 387 -19.14 -11.62 0.21
CA ASP A 387 -17.68 -11.67 0.18
C ASP A 387 -17.08 -10.86 -0.97
N GLU A 388 -17.82 -10.69 -2.07
CA GLU A 388 -17.32 -10.13 -3.32
C GLU A 388 -18.36 -9.29 -4.08
N TYR A 389 -17.90 -8.20 -4.71
CA TYR A 389 -18.62 -7.40 -5.70
C TYR A 389 -17.95 -7.50 -7.07
N VAL A 390 -18.68 -7.99 -8.07
CA VAL A 390 -18.18 -8.13 -9.45
C VAL A 390 -18.73 -7.02 -10.33
N PHE A 391 -17.85 -6.35 -11.07
CA PHE A 391 -18.23 -5.23 -11.94
C PHE A 391 -17.40 -5.19 -13.23
N ILE A 392 -17.92 -4.50 -14.24
CA ILE A 392 -17.22 -4.23 -15.49
C ILE A 392 -16.68 -2.79 -15.48
N ALA A 393 -15.42 -2.64 -15.88
CA ALA A 393 -14.77 -1.34 -16.01
C ALA A 393 -14.17 -1.11 -17.39
N GLN A 394 -14.11 0.17 -17.78
CA GLN A 394 -13.42 0.67 -18.97
C GLN A 394 -12.30 1.64 -18.57
N LEU A 395 -11.32 1.86 -19.47
CA LEU A 395 -10.16 2.73 -19.20
C LEU A 395 -10.53 4.20 -18.95
N ASN A 396 -11.68 4.63 -19.46
CA ASN A 396 -12.18 6.01 -19.38
C ASN A 396 -13.32 6.17 -18.37
N ASP A 397 -13.54 5.17 -17.51
CA ASP A 397 -14.48 5.32 -16.39
C ASP A 397 -13.97 6.37 -15.41
N GLU A 398 -14.91 7.06 -14.74
CA GLU A 398 -14.57 7.98 -13.65
C GLU A 398 -13.81 7.23 -12.54
N VAL A 399 -12.70 7.83 -12.10
CA VAL A 399 -11.79 7.20 -11.13
C VAL A 399 -12.42 7.09 -9.74
N HIS A 400 -13.27 8.04 -9.34
CA HIS A 400 -14.09 7.90 -8.13
C HIS A 400 -15.23 6.93 -8.44
N ARG A 401 -15.07 5.68 -8.00
CA ARG A 401 -16.01 4.62 -8.36
C ARG A 401 -16.83 4.12 -7.18
N PHE A 402 -16.26 4.09 -5.99
CA PHE A 402 -16.90 3.47 -4.84
C PHE A 402 -16.92 4.41 -3.64
N ASN A 403 -17.88 4.20 -2.75
CA ASN A 403 -17.86 4.73 -1.40
C ASN A 403 -18.05 3.57 -0.41
N ILE A 404 -17.34 3.60 0.71
CA ILE A 404 -17.59 2.72 1.85
C ILE A 404 -18.37 3.49 2.89
N HIS A 405 -19.53 2.98 3.26
CA HIS A 405 -20.42 3.55 4.26
C HIS A 405 -20.33 2.74 5.54
N PHE A 406 -20.06 3.43 6.66
CA PHE A 406 -20.04 2.88 8.02
C PHE A 406 -21.33 3.21 8.81
N THR A 407 -22.31 3.78 8.11
CA THR A 407 -23.70 4.00 8.56
C THR A 407 -24.63 3.35 7.56
N ASN A 408 -25.82 2.90 7.98
CA ASN A 408 -26.73 2.21 7.08
C ASN A 408 -27.25 3.21 6.03
N PRO A 409 -26.86 3.08 4.74
CA PRO A 409 -27.28 4.02 3.70
C PRO A 409 -28.74 3.80 3.30
N LEU A 410 -29.32 2.66 3.70
CA LEU A 410 -30.72 2.29 3.48
C LEU A 410 -31.61 2.68 4.66
N ASP A 411 -31.04 2.92 5.85
CA ASP A 411 -31.74 3.60 6.94
C ASP A 411 -31.78 5.09 6.61
N ILE A 412 -32.77 5.45 5.80
CA ILE A 412 -33.35 6.79 5.84
C ILE A 412 -34.18 6.87 7.14
N GLU A 413 -33.54 6.71 8.30
CA GLU A 413 -34.05 7.33 9.53
C GLU A 413 -33.68 8.80 9.47
N ASN A 414 -34.42 9.55 8.66
CA ASN A 414 -34.79 10.95 8.88
C ASN A 414 -33.78 11.85 9.62
N TYR A 415 -32.51 11.88 9.21
CA TYR A 415 -31.75 13.12 9.32
C TYR A 415 -32.21 14.05 8.18
N ASP A 416 -33.48 14.45 8.24
CA ASP A 416 -34.08 15.38 7.28
C ASP A 416 -33.50 16.76 7.59
N ALA A 417 -32.35 17.09 7.00
CA ALA A 417 -31.81 18.45 6.97
C ALA A 417 -32.83 19.46 6.38
N LEU A 418 -33.92 18.94 5.78
CA LEU A 418 -35.09 19.65 5.27
C LEU A 418 -36.38 19.32 6.06
N ALA A 419 -36.30 18.87 7.31
CA ALA A 419 -37.45 18.49 8.17
C ALA A 419 -38.52 19.59 8.24
N GLY A 420 -38.11 20.85 8.35
CA GLY A 420 -39.05 21.97 8.34
C GLY A 420 -39.34 22.58 6.96
N VAL A 421 -38.81 22.01 5.87
CA VAL A 421 -39.31 22.32 4.53
C VAL A 421 -40.71 21.71 4.37
N GLN A 422 -41.73 22.57 4.26
CA GLN A 422 -43.13 22.15 4.09
C GLN A 422 -43.56 22.36 2.65
N ILE A 423 -44.11 21.31 2.03
CA ILE A 423 -44.66 21.38 0.67
C ILE A 423 -46.12 20.94 0.72
N TYR A 424 -47.04 21.83 0.34
CA TYR A 424 -48.47 21.52 0.37
C TYR A 424 -49.27 22.30 -0.69
N ALA A 425 -50.40 21.75 -1.09
CA ALA A 425 -51.34 22.40 -2.00
C ALA A 425 -52.41 23.17 -1.22
N PHE A 426 -52.71 24.41 -1.63
CA PHE A 426 -53.84 25.18 -1.13
C PHE A 426 -54.31 26.17 -2.19
N ASP A 427 -55.61 26.20 -2.48
CA ASP A 427 -56.26 27.21 -3.34
C ASP A 427 -55.69 27.29 -4.78
N ASN A 428 -55.39 26.16 -5.43
CA ASN A 428 -54.69 26.07 -6.73
C ASN A 428 -53.27 26.66 -6.74
N TYR A 429 -52.61 26.66 -5.58
CA TYR A 429 -51.20 26.96 -5.46
C TYR A 429 -50.44 25.82 -4.79
N ILE A 430 -49.20 25.67 -5.22
CA ILE A 430 -48.18 24.92 -4.51
C ILE A 430 -47.50 25.90 -3.55
N ASN A 431 -47.51 25.57 -2.26
CA ASN A 431 -46.86 26.34 -1.22
C ASN A 431 -45.61 25.57 -0.76
N VAL A 432 -44.45 26.23 -0.79
CA VAL A 432 -43.18 25.70 -0.31
C VAL A 432 -42.63 26.63 0.76
N LYS A 433 -42.57 26.15 2.00
CA LYS A 433 -41.94 26.85 3.13
C LYS A 433 -40.54 26.31 3.38
N LEU A 434 -39.56 27.18 3.57
CA LEU A 434 -38.16 26.86 3.83
C LEU A 434 -37.77 27.36 5.23
N ASN A 435 -36.92 26.63 5.95
CA ASN A 435 -36.53 26.98 7.32
C ASN A 435 -35.54 28.14 7.40
N GLU A 436 -34.52 28.16 6.54
CA GLU A 436 -33.37 29.07 6.69
C GLU A 436 -32.76 29.51 5.36
N ASP A 437 -32.72 28.61 4.36
CA ASP A 437 -32.08 28.88 3.06
C ASP A 437 -33.09 29.45 2.07
N THR A 438 -32.89 30.68 1.62
CA THR A 438 -33.73 31.31 0.57
C THR A 438 -33.21 31.05 -0.83
N ASN A 439 -32.08 30.35 -0.98
CA ASN A 439 -31.43 30.06 -2.26
C ASN A 439 -31.62 28.59 -2.64
N GLY A 440 -32.63 28.33 -3.46
CA GLY A 440 -32.99 27.01 -3.95
C GLY A 440 -33.83 27.07 -5.22
N GLU A 441 -34.14 25.90 -5.75
CA GLU A 441 -34.96 25.72 -6.94
C GLU A 441 -36.17 24.85 -6.61
N ILE A 442 -37.32 25.19 -7.18
CA ILE A 442 -38.56 24.42 -7.08
C ILE A 442 -38.89 23.95 -8.48
N ARG A 443 -38.98 22.63 -8.64
CA ARG A 443 -39.34 21.97 -9.90
C ARG A 443 -40.62 21.16 -9.68
N VAL A 444 -41.57 21.28 -10.60
CA VAL A 444 -42.85 20.59 -10.53
C VAL A 444 -42.99 19.71 -11.76
N TYR A 445 -43.37 18.45 -11.54
CA TYR A 445 -43.52 17.44 -12.57
C TYR A 445 -44.95 16.88 -12.58
N ASN A 446 -45.45 16.53 -13.75
CA ASN A 446 -46.66 15.69 -13.87
C ASN A 446 -46.31 14.22 -13.56
N LEU A 447 -47.34 13.35 -13.49
CA LEU A 447 -47.15 11.92 -13.21
C LEU A 447 -46.41 11.14 -14.33
N LEU A 448 -46.27 11.73 -15.51
CA LEU A 448 -45.50 11.16 -16.63
C LEU A 448 -44.01 11.56 -16.57
N GLY A 449 -43.60 12.33 -15.56
CA GLY A 449 -42.21 12.78 -15.37
C GLY A 449 -41.85 14.03 -16.16
N GLU A 450 -42.79 14.66 -16.86
CA GLU A 450 -42.56 15.91 -17.58
C GLU A 450 -42.53 17.09 -16.61
N GLN A 451 -41.50 17.93 -16.71
CA GLN A 451 -41.37 19.14 -15.90
C GLN A 451 -42.34 20.21 -16.40
N ILE A 452 -43.31 20.58 -15.59
CA ILE A 452 -44.33 21.58 -15.94
C ILE A 452 -44.00 22.97 -15.40
N ILE A 453 -43.26 23.08 -14.29
CA ILE A 453 -42.88 24.37 -13.69
C ILE A 453 -41.44 24.30 -13.17
N PHE A 454 -40.69 25.37 -13.40
CA PHE A 454 -39.39 25.64 -12.80
C PHE A 454 -39.40 27.06 -12.23
N THR A 455 -39.02 27.21 -10.97
CA THR A 455 -38.82 28.53 -10.36
C THR A 455 -37.70 28.52 -9.34
N LYS A 456 -37.07 29.67 -9.12
CA LYS A 456 -36.13 29.86 -8.01
C LYS A 456 -36.90 30.33 -6.78
N THR A 457 -36.47 29.90 -5.61
CA THR A 457 -37.02 30.37 -4.34
C THR A 457 -36.75 31.87 -4.20
N LYS A 458 -37.75 32.64 -3.79
CA LYS A 458 -37.66 34.10 -3.63
C LYS A 458 -37.50 34.52 -2.17
N ASN A 459 -38.09 33.74 -1.27
CA ASN A 459 -38.11 33.98 0.17
C ASN A 459 -38.37 32.64 0.88
N GLN A 460 -38.57 32.66 2.20
CA GLN A 460 -38.92 31.46 2.96
C GLN A 460 -40.29 30.87 2.58
N ASN A 461 -41.23 31.65 2.02
CA ASN A 461 -42.59 31.23 1.71
C ASN A 461 -42.92 31.42 0.21
N ASN A 462 -42.70 30.38 -0.57
CA ASN A 462 -42.89 30.42 -2.01
C ASN A 462 -44.28 29.92 -2.37
N ARG A 463 -45.04 30.73 -3.12
CA ARG A 463 -46.38 30.39 -3.62
C ARG A 463 -46.34 30.33 -5.14
N ILE A 464 -46.65 29.17 -5.71
CA ILE A 464 -46.51 28.89 -7.14
C ILE A 464 -47.90 28.59 -7.72
N PRO A 465 -48.40 29.39 -8.68
CA PRO A 465 -49.69 29.12 -9.31
C PRO A 465 -49.61 27.87 -10.19
N VAL A 466 -50.65 27.04 -10.15
CA VAL A 466 -50.80 25.88 -11.04
C VAL A 466 -52.12 25.98 -11.80
N SER A 467 -52.07 25.75 -13.11
CA SER A 467 -53.23 25.79 -14.00
C SER A 467 -53.94 24.44 -14.13
N THR A 468 -53.62 23.47 -13.26
CA THR A 468 -54.15 22.10 -13.29
C THR A 468 -55.03 21.87 -12.06
N ASN A 469 -56.25 21.38 -12.27
CA ASN A 469 -57.17 21.00 -11.18
C ASN A 469 -57.37 19.48 -11.17
N ASN A 470 -57.66 18.94 -9.99
CA ASN A 470 -57.98 17.52 -9.76
C ASN A 470 -56.89 16.54 -10.25
N ASN A 471 -55.61 16.85 -10.00
CA ASN A 471 -54.47 16.04 -10.45
C ASN A 471 -53.34 15.98 -9.40
N TYR A 472 -52.54 14.91 -9.46
CA TYR A 472 -51.34 14.78 -8.64
C TYR A 472 -50.12 15.36 -9.35
N LEU A 473 -49.29 16.07 -8.60
CA LEU A 473 -48.01 16.62 -9.05
C LEU A 473 -46.90 16.15 -8.12
N LEU A 474 -45.69 16.01 -8.66
CA LEU A 474 -44.47 15.80 -7.89
C LEU A 474 -43.72 17.13 -7.79
N VAL A 475 -43.47 17.58 -6.56
CA VAL A 475 -42.74 18.83 -6.30
C VAL A 475 -41.39 18.49 -5.71
N LYS A 476 -40.33 18.93 -6.37
CA LYS A 476 -38.94 18.75 -5.96
C LYS A 476 -38.35 20.11 -5.58
N VAL A 477 -37.87 20.22 -4.35
CA VAL A 477 -37.20 21.40 -3.81
C VAL A 477 -35.73 21.06 -3.65
N LEU A 478 -34.86 21.82 -4.33
CA LEU A 478 -33.41 21.64 -4.30
C LEU A 478 -32.80 22.84 -3.58
N THR A 479 -32.00 22.59 -2.55
CA THR A 479 -31.27 23.59 -1.78
C THR A 479 -29.81 23.17 -1.64
N LYS A 480 -28.95 24.02 -1.07
CA LYS A 480 -27.56 23.63 -0.73
C LYS A 480 -27.51 22.50 0.31
N LYS A 481 -28.54 22.38 1.15
CA LYS A 481 -28.64 21.35 2.20
C LYS A 481 -29.19 20.01 1.70
N GLY A 482 -29.63 19.93 0.44
CA GLY A 482 -30.14 18.70 -0.16
C GLY A 482 -31.44 18.89 -0.94
N ILE A 483 -32.11 17.76 -1.22
CA ILE A 483 -33.30 17.68 -2.08
C ILE A 483 -34.48 17.09 -1.30
N LYS A 484 -35.64 17.76 -1.30
CA LYS A 484 -36.91 17.23 -0.78
C LYS A 484 -37.92 17.05 -1.92
N THR A 485 -38.56 15.88 -1.97
CA THR A 485 -39.59 15.58 -2.98
C THR A 485 -40.91 15.23 -2.30
N GLN A 486 -42.01 15.88 -2.71
CA GLN A 486 -43.35 15.63 -2.18
C GLN A 486 -44.37 15.44 -3.31
N LYS A 487 -45.17 14.38 -3.22
CA LYS A 487 -46.37 14.22 -4.04
C LYS A 487 -47.52 15.02 -3.43
N ILE A 488 -48.12 15.92 -4.19
CA ILE A 488 -49.25 16.74 -3.75
C ILE A 488 -50.43 16.57 -4.69
N PHE A 489 -51.63 16.71 -4.14
CA PHE A 489 -52.87 16.71 -4.91
C PHE A 489 -53.39 18.14 -5.03
N ILE A 490 -53.56 18.64 -6.26
CA ILE A 490 -54.24 19.91 -6.52
C ILE A 490 -55.73 19.60 -6.68
N LYS A 491 -56.56 20.17 -5.80
CA LYS A 491 -58.01 19.95 -5.81
C LYS A 491 -58.69 20.54 -7.03
#